data_AF-A0A832WU33-F1
#
_entry.id   AF-A0A832WU33-F1
#
_cell.length_a   1.000
_cell.length_b   1.000
_cell.length_c   1.000
_cell.angle_alpha   90.00
_cell.angle_beta   90.00
_cell.angle_gamma   90.00
#
_symmetry.space_group_name_H-M   'P 1'
#
loop_
_entity.id
_entity.type
_entity.pdbx_description
1 polymer ?
#
loop_
_entity_poly.entity_id
_entity_poly.type
_entity_poly.pdbx_seq_one_letter_code
_entity_poly.pdbx_strand_id
1 'polypeptide(L)'
;MKNTIKLALAQMSCKRGDKQENLRRIEELTSKAKDQFADLVIFPELCVTGYINRDQYYTLAEKVPGPTTQKIEKIAREKGLYVIFGIP
;
A
#
# COMPACT_ATOMS: atom_id res chain seq x y z
N MET A 1 19.07 -11.33 -15.21
CA MET A 1 18.41 -10.78 -14.01
C MET A 1 19.18 -9.55 -13.56
N LYS A 2 18.51 -8.51 -13.05
CA LYS A 2 19.24 -7.41 -12.37
C LYS A 2 19.93 -7.96 -11.13
N ASN A 3 21.17 -7.55 -10.87
CA ASN A 3 21.92 -7.93 -9.66
C ASN A 3 21.65 -6.99 -8.47
N THR A 4 20.90 -5.90 -8.70
CA THR A 4 20.56 -4.89 -7.69
C THR A 4 19.07 -4.55 -7.77
N ILE A 5 18.46 -4.28 -6.61
CA ILE A 5 17.06 -3.87 -6.47
C ILE A 5 17.06 -2.44 -5.93
N LYS A 6 16.37 -1.52 -6.62
CA LYS A 6 16.13 -0.18 -6.08
C LYS A 6 14.81 -0.18 -5.31
N LEU A 7 14.88 0.10 -4.01
CA LEU A 7 13.69 0.19 -3.16
C LEU A 7 13.31 1.64 -2.84
N ALA A 8 12.01 1.87 -2.64
CA ALA A 8 11.45 3.10 -2.12
C ALA A 8 10.74 2.82 -0.78
N LEU A 9 11.02 3.65 0.24
CA LEU A 9 10.33 3.62 1.53
C LEU A 9 9.28 4.72 1.53
N ALA A 10 8.00 4.34 1.53
CA ALA A 10 6.89 5.28 1.38
C ALA A 10 6.35 5.72 2.74
N GLN A 11 6.92 6.78 3.30
CA GLN A 11 6.34 7.40 4.50
C GLN A 11 5.04 8.12 4.15
N MET A 12 3.96 7.83 4.89
CA MET A 12 2.66 8.46 4.69
C MET A 12 1.91 8.66 6.00
N SER A 13 1.14 9.76 6.08
CA SER A 13 0.13 9.93 7.12
C SER A 13 -1.13 9.16 6.70
N CYS A 14 -1.59 8.25 7.55
CA CYS A 14 -2.78 7.44 7.29
C CYS A 14 -4.01 8.10 7.92
N LYS A 15 -5.07 8.30 7.14
CA LYS A 15 -6.35 8.74 7.67
C LYS A 15 -7.04 7.55 8.33
N ARG A 16 -7.24 7.63 9.64
CA ARG A 16 -7.77 6.53 10.46
C ARG A 16 -9.14 6.07 9.95
N GLY A 17 -9.27 4.77 9.66
CA GLY A 17 -10.50 4.12 9.20
C GLY A 17 -10.90 4.41 7.75
N ASP A 18 -10.24 5.36 7.08
CA ASP A 18 -10.58 5.78 5.71
C ASP A 18 -9.72 5.04 4.69
N LYS A 19 -10.13 3.80 4.37
CA LYS A 19 -9.41 2.95 3.40
C LYS A 19 -9.30 3.60 2.02
N GLN A 20 -10.32 4.34 1.58
CA GLN A 20 -10.33 4.94 0.25
C GLN A 20 -9.25 6.01 0.13
N GLU A 21 -9.18 6.93 1.11
CA GLU A 21 -8.15 7.98 1.11
C GLU A 21 -6.74 7.39 1.24
N ASN A 22 -6.57 6.35 2.07
CA ASN A 22 -5.27 5.70 2.22
C ASN A 22 -4.84 4.96 0.96
N LEU A 23 -5.75 4.25 0.28
CA LEU A 23 -5.47 3.60 -1.01
C LEU A 23 -5.11 4.60 -2.10
N ARG A 24 -5.75 5.78 -2.12
CA ARG A 24 -5.38 6.88 -3.03
C ARG A 24 -3.95 7.34 -2.78
N ARG A 25 -3.56 7.54 -1.52
CA ARG A 25 -2.17 7.91 -1.14
C ARG A 25 -1.17 6.83 -1.52
N ILE A 26 -1.52 5.55 -1.35
CA ILE A 26 -0.68 4.43 -1.78
C ILE A 26 -0.47 4.46 -3.30
N GLU A 27 -1.51 4.72 -4.08
CA GLU A 27 -1.42 4.82 -5.55
C GLU A 27 -0.52 5.99 -5.99
N GLU A 28 -0.64 7.14 -5.33
CA GLU A 28 0.21 8.32 -5.58
C GLU A 28 1.68 8.05 -5.25
N LEU A 29 1.96 7.45 -4.10
CA LEU A 29 3.32 7.14 -3.65
C LEU A 29 3.94 6.03 -4.50
N THR A 30 3.15 5.06 -4.95
CA THR A 30 3.61 4.04 -5.91
C THR A 30 3.97 4.67 -7.25
N SER A 31 3.18 5.64 -7.72
CA SER A 31 3.50 6.40 -8.95
C SER A 31 4.80 7.18 -8.79
N LYS A 32 4.99 7.88 -7.66
CA LYS A 32 6.25 8.58 -7.37
C LYS A 32 7.46 7.65 -7.28
N ALA A 33 7.29 6.46 -6.70
CA ALA A 33 8.35 5.44 -6.66
C ALA A 33 8.70 4.96 -8.08
N LYS A 34 7.69 4.80 -8.95
CA LYS A 34 7.90 4.44 -10.36
C LYS A 34 8.67 5.52 -11.11
N ASP A 35 8.31 6.78 -10.94
CA ASP A 35 8.98 7.93 -11.56
C ASP A 35 10.45 8.04 -11.12
N GLN A 36 10.77 7.53 -9.94
CA GLN A 36 12.14 7.42 -9.41
C GLN A 36 12.83 6.10 -9.79
N PHE A 37 12.26 5.31 -10.70
CA PHE A 37 12.81 4.05 -11.19
C PHE A 37 13.01 2.98 -10.10
N ALA A 38 12.19 2.99 -9.05
CA ALA A 38 12.19 1.90 -8.07
C ALA A 38 11.71 0.59 -8.72
N ASP A 39 12.19 -0.53 -8.19
CA ASP A 39 11.71 -1.88 -8.50
C ASP A 39 10.70 -2.36 -7.42
N LEU A 40 10.81 -1.84 -6.20
CA LEU A 40 10.00 -2.20 -5.03
C LEU A 40 9.62 -0.95 -4.22
N VAL A 41 8.38 -0.85 -3.76
CA VAL A 41 7.94 0.15 -2.77
C VAL A 41 7.43 -0.54 -1.51
N ILE A 42 7.81 -0.01 -0.35
CA ILE A 42 7.47 -0.54 0.97
C ILE A 42 6.67 0.52 1.73
N PHE A 43 5.46 0.16 2.13
CA PHE A 43 4.57 0.99 2.94
C PHE A 43 4.62 0.61 4.43
N PRO A 44 4.20 1.52 5.32
CA PRO A 44 4.15 1.26 6.76
C PRO A 44 3.16 0.16 7.13
N GLU A 45 3.28 -0.34 8.36
CA GLU A 45 2.28 -1.20 8.99
C GLU A 45 0.89 -0.51 8.99
N LEU A 46 -0.15 -1.32 8.76
CA LEU A 46 -1.56 -0.89 8.72
C LEU A 46 -1.81 0.34 7.84
N CYS A 47 -1.03 0.57 6.78
CA CYS A 47 -1.13 1.76 5.94
C CYS A 47 -2.49 1.93 5.28
N VAL A 48 -3.26 0.84 5.10
CA VAL A 48 -4.60 0.89 4.51
C VAL A 48 -5.64 1.45 5.50
N THR A 49 -5.51 1.20 6.80
CA THR A 49 -6.50 1.62 7.81
C THR A 49 -6.01 2.69 8.77
N GLY A 50 -4.70 2.92 8.86
CA GLY A 50 -4.05 3.61 9.96
C GLY A 50 -4.08 2.81 11.28
N TYR A 51 -3.46 3.40 12.30
CA TYR A 51 -3.37 2.85 13.65
C TYR A 51 -4.55 3.26 14.56
N ILE A 52 -4.69 2.54 15.68
CA ILE A 52 -5.59 2.85 16.81
C ILE A 52 -7.06 2.91 16.37
N ASN A 53 -7.50 1.91 15.57
CA ASN A 53 -8.92 1.76 15.19
C ASN A 53 -9.76 0.96 16.23
N ARG A 54 -9.15 0.38 17.26
CA ARG A 54 -9.84 -0.42 18.32
C ARG A 54 -10.78 -1.46 17.70
N ASP A 55 -12.01 -1.57 18.17
CA ASP A 55 -13.00 -2.54 17.67
C ASP A 55 -13.43 -2.31 16.22
N GLN A 56 -13.09 -1.16 15.62
CA GLN A 56 -13.36 -0.95 14.19
C GLN A 56 -12.52 -1.89 13.31
N TYR A 57 -11.44 -2.50 13.82
CA TYR A 57 -10.70 -3.50 13.04
C TYR A 57 -11.56 -4.70 12.62
N TYR A 58 -12.54 -5.11 13.43
CA TYR A 58 -13.45 -6.20 13.08
C TYR A 58 -14.31 -5.92 11.83
N THR A 59 -14.56 -4.64 11.53
CA THR A 59 -15.33 -4.21 10.35
C THR A 59 -14.44 -3.71 9.21
N LEU A 60 -13.23 -3.25 9.52
CA LEU A 60 -12.28 -2.76 8.53
C LEU A 60 -11.47 -3.88 7.87
N ALA A 61 -11.22 -4.98 8.59
CA ALA A 61 -10.50 -6.14 8.08
C ALA A 61 -11.26 -6.84 6.95
N GLU A 62 -10.51 -7.37 6.00
CA GLU A 62 -11.04 -8.03 4.82
C GLU A 62 -10.37 -9.41 4.69
N LYS A 63 -11.09 -10.38 4.12
CA LYS A 63 -10.46 -11.65 3.74
C LYS A 63 -9.37 -11.40 2.70
N VAL A 64 -8.32 -12.21 2.73
CA VAL A 64 -7.29 -12.24 1.68
C VAL A 64 -7.50 -13.50 0.83
N PRO A 65 -7.66 -13.39 -0.51
CA PRO A 65 -7.78 -12.15 -1.28
C PRO A 65 -9.12 -11.44 -1.07
N GLY A 66 -9.12 -10.11 -1.19
CA GLY A 66 -10.30 -9.25 -1.03
C GLY A 66 -10.13 -7.88 -1.70
N PRO A 67 -11.07 -6.94 -1.49
CA PRO A 67 -11.10 -5.65 -2.20
C PRO A 67 -9.79 -4.86 -2.12
N THR A 68 -9.19 -4.77 -0.93
CA THR A 68 -7.91 -4.09 -0.70
C THR A 68 -6.77 -4.74 -1.47
N THR A 69 -6.60 -6.06 -1.33
CA THR A 69 -5.49 -6.77 -2.00
C THR A 69 -5.65 -6.72 -3.52
N GLN A 70 -6.88 -6.77 -4.04
CA GLN A 70 -7.16 -6.64 -5.48
C GLN A 70 -6.85 -5.24 -6.01
N LYS A 71 -7.20 -4.18 -5.27
CA LYS A 71 -6.86 -2.81 -5.65
C LYS A 71 -5.35 -2.58 -5.65
N ILE A 72 -4.63 -3.08 -4.63
CA ILE A 72 -3.17 -2.99 -4.58
C ILE A 72 -2.51 -3.82 -5.69
N GLU A 73 -3.01 -5.03 -5.96
CA GLU A 73 -2.55 -5.85 -7.09
C GLU A 73 -2.69 -5.09 -8.42
N LYS A 74 -3.84 -4.46 -8.66
CA LYS A 74 -4.05 -3.64 -9.85
C LYS A 74 -3.03 -2.51 -9.95
N ILE A 75 -2.81 -1.76 -8.86
CA ILE A 75 -1.81 -0.68 -8.81
C ILE A 75 -0.40 -1.23 -9.12
N ALA A 76 -0.01 -2.33 -8.48
CA ALA A 76 1.30 -2.97 -8.67
C ALA A 76 1.51 -3.39 -10.14
N ARG A 77 0.50 -3.99 -10.77
CA ARG A 77 0.51 -4.39 -12.19
C ARG A 77 0.61 -3.20 -13.12
N GLU A 78 -0.24 -2.17 -12.92
CA GLU A 78 -0.26 -0.97 -13.77
C GLU A 78 1.05 -0.18 -13.72
N LYS A 79 1.69 -0.13 -12.55
CA LYS A 79 2.96 0.60 -12.36
C LYS A 79 4.21 -0.26 -12.62
N GLY A 80 4.04 -1.58 -12.78
CA GLY A 80 5.15 -2.52 -12.96
C GLY A 80 6.14 -2.44 -11.79
N LEU A 81 5.63 -2.52 -10.56
CA LEU A 81 6.35 -2.41 -9.30
C LEU A 81 5.96 -3.54 -8.35
N TYR A 82 6.90 -4.04 -7.56
CA TYR A 82 6.57 -4.82 -6.38
C TYR A 82 6.09 -3.88 -5.26
N VAL A 83 5.08 -4.30 -4.49
CA VAL A 83 4.48 -3.49 -3.41
C VAL A 83 4.41 -4.32 -2.13
N ILE A 84 5.03 -3.84 -1.06
CA ILE A 84 4.87 -4.37 0.30
C ILE A 84 3.99 -3.40 1.08
N PHE A 85 2.93 -3.90 1.71
CA PHE A 85 1.95 -3.08 2.43
C PHE A 85 1.35 -3.85 3.62
N GLY A 86 0.86 -3.12 4.62
CA GLY A 86 0.21 -3.67 5.81
C GLY A 86 -1.31 -3.50 5.79
N ILE A 87 -2.03 -4.56 6.19
CA ILE A 87 -3.48 -4.59 6.37
C ILE A 87 -3.81 -5.22 7.74
N PRO A 88 -4.96 -4.88 8.34
CA PRO A 88 -5.42 -5.53 9.57
C PRO A 88 -5.93 -6.96 9.35
#